data_AF-A0A1V9F7Y9-F1
#
_entry.id   AF-A0A1V9F7Y9-F1
#
_cell.length_a   1.000
_cell.length_b   1.000
_cell.length_c   1.000
_cell.angle_alpha   90.00
_cell.angle_beta   90.00
_cell.angle_gamma   90.00
#
_symmetry.space_group_name_H-M   'P 1'
#
loop_
_entity.id
_entity.type
_entity.pdbx_description
1 polymer ?
#
loop_
_entity_poly.entity_id
_entity_poly.type
_entity_poly.pdbx_seq_one_letter_code
_entity_poly.pdbx_strand_id
1 'polypeptide(L)'
;MSNSEPRAQIDLLIDRRDHVINVCEMKFSLNGFTIDKRYAEELGNKIGVFTSEIKKRKSIYLTMITTFGVTKNQYSMSLVQNDLTMDVLFE
;
A
#
# COMPACT_ATOMS: atom_id res chain seq x y z
N MET A 1 -29.99 7.62 -6.59
CA MET A 1 -28.60 7.32 -7.02
C MET A 1 -27.77 7.15 -5.76
N SER A 2 -27.28 5.95 -5.48
CA SER A 2 -26.36 5.74 -4.36
C SER A 2 -25.02 6.36 -4.74
N ASN A 3 -24.73 7.55 -4.21
CA ASN A 3 -23.41 8.15 -4.30
C ASN A 3 -22.49 7.38 -3.34
N SER A 4 -22.01 6.22 -3.76
CA SER A 4 -21.01 5.47 -2.99
C SER A 4 -19.68 6.20 -3.16
N GLU A 5 -19.33 7.03 -2.18
CA GLU A 5 -17.97 7.57 -2.05
C GLU A 5 -16.96 6.41 -2.17
N PRO A 6 -15.87 6.58 -2.94
CA PRO A 6 -14.84 5.57 -3.06
C PRO A 6 -14.31 5.20 -1.68
N ARG A 7 -14.46 3.93 -1.29
CA ARG A 7 -13.97 3.42 -0.01
C ARG A 7 -12.75 2.55 -0.24
N ALA A 8 -11.84 2.59 0.72
CA ALA A 8 -10.66 1.76 0.73
C ALA A 8 -10.40 1.25 2.14
N GLN A 9 -10.05 -0.02 2.26
CA GLN A 9 -9.53 -0.58 3.49
C GLN A 9 -8.02 -0.37 3.50
N ILE A 10 -7.47 0.07 4.63
CA ILE A 10 -6.03 0.16 4.86
C ILE A 10 -5.73 -0.68 6.10
N ASP A 11 -4.77 -1.59 5.99
CA ASP A 11 -4.45 -2.53 7.07
C ASP A 11 -3.73 -1.82 8.22
N LEU A 12 -2.75 -0.98 7.89
CA LEU A 12 -1.96 -0.22 8.86
C LEU A 12 -1.53 1.14 8.27
N LEU A 13 -1.54 2.17 9.11
CA LEU A 13 -1.01 3.50 8.82
C LEU A 13 0.08 3.85 9.82
N ILE A 14 1.21 4.35 9.32
CA ILE A 14 2.30 4.84 10.17
C ILE A 14 2.52 6.31 9.85
N ASP A 15 2.11 7.19 10.76
CA ASP A 15 2.37 8.63 10.66
C ASP A 15 3.75 8.96 11.25
N ARG A 16 4.73 9.24 10.38
CA ARG A 16 6.11 9.45 10.79
C ARG A 16 6.39 10.93 11.05
N ARG A 17 7.42 11.17 11.86
CA ARG A 17 7.90 12.53 12.19
C ARG A 17 8.61 13.22 11.02
N ASP A 18 9.09 12.47 10.04
CA ASP A 18 9.84 12.94 8.87
C ASP A 18 8.94 13.28 7.66
N HIS A 19 7.70 13.70 7.92
CA HIS A 19 6.72 14.10 6.89
C HIS A 19 6.30 13.00 5.90
N VAL A 20 6.53 11.73 6.24
CA VAL A 20 6.04 10.58 5.48
C VAL A 20 4.91 9.89 6.23
N ILE A 21 3.88 9.46 5.52
CA ILE A 21 2.91 8.47 6.00
C ILE A 21 3.11 7.20 5.20
N ASN A 22 3.35 6.08 5.88
CA ASN A 22 3.31 4.78 5.22
C ASN A 22 1.87 4.27 5.22
N VAL A 23 1.35 3.97 4.03
CA VAL A 23 0.13 3.18 3.83
C VAL A 23 0.58 1.74 3.65
N CYS A 24 0.33 0.91 4.66
CA CYS A 24 0.76 -0.47 4.67
C CYS A 24 -0.36 -1.39 4.18
N GLU A 25 -0.01 -2.28 3.26
CA GLU A 25 -0.87 -3.35 2.75
C GLU A 25 -0.20 -4.69 3.03
N MET A 26 -0.93 -5.60 3.65
CA MET A 26 -0.42 -6.93 4.02
C MET A 26 -1.00 -8.00 3.09
N LYS A 27 -0.12 -8.82 2.50
CA LYS A 27 -0.56 -9.95 1.67
C LYS A 27 0.22 -11.23 1.95
N PHE A 28 -0.53 -12.29 2.24
CA PHE A 28 0.00 -13.64 2.31
C PHE A 28 0.01 -14.29 0.92
N SER A 29 1.14 -14.86 0.54
CA SER A 29 1.31 -15.64 -0.68
C SER A 29 2.27 -16.81 -0.44
N LEU A 30 2.08 -17.93 -1.13
CA LEU A 30 3.02 -19.06 -1.04
C LEU A 30 4.30 -18.83 -1.86
N ASN A 31 4.31 -17.81 -2.73
CA ASN A 31 5.44 -17.40 -3.56
C ASN A 31 5.55 -15.87 -3.54
N GLY A 32 6.51 -15.30 -4.29
CA GLY A 32 6.55 -13.85 -4.52
C GLY A 32 5.20 -13.31 -5.00
N PHE A 33 4.76 -12.21 -4.42
CA PHE A 33 3.45 -11.62 -4.72
C PHE A 33 3.53 -10.74 -5.96
N THR A 34 2.89 -11.15 -7.05
CA THR A 34 2.85 -10.37 -8.29
C THR A 34 1.66 -9.43 -8.29
N ILE A 35 1.93 -8.13 -8.35
CA ILE A 35 0.88 -7.11 -8.53
C ILE A 35 0.39 -7.17 -9.97
N ASP A 36 -0.86 -7.58 -10.17
CA ASP A 36 -1.53 -7.49 -11.47
C ASP A 36 -2.17 -6.11 -11.69
N LYS A 37 -2.74 -5.89 -12.88
CA LYS A 37 -3.39 -4.62 -13.22
C LYS A 37 -4.53 -4.25 -12.25
N ARG A 38 -5.38 -5.21 -11.92
CA ARG A 38 -6.55 -4.98 -11.06
C ARG A 38 -6.09 -4.60 -9.65
N TYR A 39 -5.11 -5.32 -9.14
CA TYR A 39 -4.58 -5.05 -7.81
C TYR A 39 -3.81 -3.73 -7.77
N ALA A 40 -3.12 -3.34 -8.85
CA ALA A 40 -2.54 -2.01 -8.97
C ALA A 40 -3.59 -0.89 -8.90
N GLU A 41 -4.77 -1.08 -9.53
CA GLU A 41 -5.89 -0.15 -9.44
C GLU A 41 -6.45 -0.08 -8.00
N GLU A 42 -6.56 -1.21 -7.30
CA GLU A 42 -6.97 -1.25 -5.89
C GLU A 42 -5.98 -0.50 -4.97
N LEU A 43 -4.67 -0.72 -5.16
CA LEU A 43 -3.61 -0.01 -4.43
C LEU A 43 -3.64 1.50 -4.72
N GLY A 44 -3.83 1.87 -5.99
CA GLY A 44 -4.00 3.26 -6.40
C GLY A 44 -5.22 3.91 -5.75
N ASN A 45 -6.35 3.20 -5.68
CA ASN A 45 -7.54 3.68 -4.98
C ASN A 45 -7.31 3.86 -3.48
N LYS A 46 -6.60 2.93 -2.81
CA LYS A 46 -6.23 3.08 -1.38
C LYS A 46 -5.44 4.37 -1.14
N ILE A 47 -4.40 4.61 -1.95
CA ILE A 47 -3.59 5.83 -1.86
C ILE A 47 -4.45 7.06 -2.15
N GLY A 48 -5.26 7.03 -3.22
CA GLY A 48 -6.10 8.16 -3.64
C GLY A 48 -7.12 8.57 -2.58
N VAL A 49 -7.89 7.60 -2.07
CA VAL A 49 -8.87 7.81 -0.99
C VAL A 49 -8.18 8.32 0.27
N PHE A 50 -7.06 7.72 0.67
CA PHE A 50 -6.35 8.23 1.85
C PHE A 50 -5.83 9.65 1.65
N THR A 51 -5.31 9.96 0.47
CA THR A 51 -4.80 11.29 0.12
C THR A 51 -5.89 12.35 0.20
N SER A 52 -7.13 12.04 -0.23
CA SER A 52 -8.24 12.99 -0.15
C SER A 52 -8.72 13.26 1.28
N GLU A 53 -8.55 12.31 2.20
CA GLU A 53 -8.97 12.45 3.60
C GLU A 53 -7.96 13.22 4.47
N ILE A 54 -6.68 13.23 4.10
CA ILE A 54 -5.66 13.89 4.92
C ILE A 54 -5.62 15.40 4.71
N LYS A 55 -5.67 16.15 5.82
CA LYS A 55 -5.58 17.62 5.81
C LYS A 55 -4.17 18.18 5.64
N LYS A 56 -3.13 17.34 5.84
CA LYS A 56 -1.72 17.76 5.86
C LYS A 56 -1.00 17.28 4.60
N ARG A 57 -0.12 18.12 4.05
CA ARG A 57 0.79 17.74 2.96
C ARG A 57 1.91 16.88 3.53
N LYS A 58 1.73 15.57 3.53
CA LYS A 58 2.78 14.57 3.81
C LYS A 58 2.96 13.70 2.57
N SER A 59 4.18 13.22 2.35
CA SER A 59 4.44 12.21 1.31
C SER A 59 3.79 10.89 1.74
N ILE A 60 3.12 10.21 0.81
CA ILE A 60 2.49 8.92 1.07
C ILE A 60 3.32 7.84 0.41
N TYR A 61 3.79 6.88 1.21
CA TYR A 61 4.56 5.74 0.74
C TYR A 61 3.73 4.47 0.89
N LEU A 62 3.46 3.80 -0.23
CA LEU A 62 2.89 2.46 -0.18
C LEU A 62 3.96 1.47 0.26
N THR A 63 3.68 0.76 1.34
CA THR A 63 4.53 -0.29 1.90
C THR A 63 3.81 -1.63 1.79
N MET A 64 4.35 -2.55 1.01
CA MET A 64 3.85 -3.92 0.95
C MET A 64 4.56 -4.75 2.02
N ILE A 65 3.79 -5.49 2.81
CA ILE A 65 4.32 -6.50 3.73
C ILE A 65 3.82 -7.85 3.25
N THR A 66 4.73 -8.70 2.81
CA THR A 66 4.39 -10.00 2.22
C THR A 66 5.25 -11.13 2.78
N THR A 67 4.83 -12.37 2.62
CA THR A 67 5.60 -13.54 3.08
C THR A 67 6.93 -13.70 2.36
N PHE A 68 6.95 -13.52 1.02
CA PHE A 68 8.14 -13.81 0.19
C PHE A 68 8.52 -12.66 -0.76
N GLY A 69 8.14 -11.42 -0.42
CA GLY A 69 8.42 -10.22 -1.21
C GLY A 69 7.46 -10.03 -2.39
N VAL A 70 7.56 -8.87 -3.03
CA VAL A 70 6.79 -8.50 -4.22
C VAL A 70 7.60 -8.78 -5.48
N THR A 71 6.98 -9.44 -6.45
CA THR A 71 7.58 -9.68 -7.77
C THR A 71 7.74 -8.36 -8.52
N LYS A 72 8.98 -8.03 -8.92
CA LYS A 72 9.29 -6.82 -9.68
C LYS A 72 8.59 -6.83 -11.05
N ASN A 73 7.85 -5.77 -11.33
CA ASN A 73 7.16 -5.51 -12.58
C ASN A 73 6.81 -4.01 -12.67
N GLN A 74 6.17 -3.59 -13.76
CA GLN A 74 5.79 -2.19 -13.96
C GLN A 74 4.92 -1.59 -12.83
N TYR A 75 4.08 -2.40 -12.18
CA TYR A 75 3.15 -1.93 -11.14
C TYR A 75 3.85 -1.77 -9.79
N SER A 76 4.62 -2.77 -9.38
CA SER A 76 5.43 -2.69 -8.16
C SER A 76 6.45 -1.55 -8.24
N MET A 77 7.12 -1.38 -9.39
CA MET A 77 8.10 -0.31 -9.58
C MET A 77 7.49 1.09 -9.58
N SER A 78 6.20 1.24 -9.91
CA SER A 78 5.53 2.55 -9.95
C SER A 78 4.81 2.91 -8.66
N LEU A 79 4.29 1.91 -7.93
CA LEU A 79 3.45 2.14 -6.76
C LEU A 79 4.15 1.85 -5.44
N VAL A 80 5.00 0.81 -5.37
CA VAL A 80 5.52 0.30 -4.10
C VAL A 80 6.84 0.99 -3.75
N GLN A 81 6.84 1.75 -2.67
CA GLN A 81 8.03 2.44 -2.18
C GLN A 81 8.87 1.56 -1.27
N ASN A 82 8.22 0.68 -0.50
CA ASN A 82 8.86 -0.26 0.42
C ASN A 82 8.25 -1.65 0.24
N ASP A 83 9.11 -2.64 -0.03
CA ASP A 83 8.76 -4.06 -0.07
C ASP A 83 9.44 -4.73 1.13
N LEU A 84 8.65 -5.14 2.10
CA LEU A 84 9.10 -5.77 3.34
C LEU A 84 8.57 -7.20 3.39
N THR A 85 9.40 -8.12 3.88
CA THR A 85 8.95 -9.47 4.20
C THR A 85 8.27 -9.50 5.57
N MET A 86 7.55 -10.58 5.85
CA MET A 86 6.84 -10.78 7.12
C MET A 86 7.79 -10.79 8.33
N ASP A 87 9.08 -11.03 8.11
CA ASP A 87 10.13 -11.04 9.13
C ASP A 87 10.13 -9.75 9.96
N VAL A 88 9.81 -8.59 9.37
CA VAL A 88 9.73 -7.30 10.08
C VAL A 88 8.68 -7.25 11.21
N LEU A 89 7.79 -8.23 11.28
CA LEU A 89 6.76 -8.33 12.32
C LEU A 89 7.10 -9.34 13.42
N PHE A 90 8.03 -10.27 13.16
CA PHE A 90 8.28 -11.42 14.03
C PHE A 90 9.74 -11.61 14.43
N GLU A 91 10.65 -10.79 13.87
CA GLU A 91 12.07 -10.67 14.25
C GLU A 91 12.37 -9.32 14.88
#